data_AF-A0A8W8JKX2-F1
#
_entry.id   AF-A0A8W8JKX2-F1
#
_cell.length_a   1.000
_cell.length_b   1.000
_cell.length_c   1.000
_cell.angle_alpha   90.00
_cell.angle_beta   90.00
_cell.angle_gamma   90.00
#
_symmetry.space_group_name_H-M   'P 1'
#
loop_
_entity.id
_entity.type
_entity.pdbx_description
1 polymer ?
#
loop_
_entity_poly.entity_id
_entity_poly.type
_entity_poly.pdbx_seq_one_letter_code
_entity_poly.pdbx_strand_id
1 'polypeptide(L)'
;MSRSSGTLITTNNATFIPPRFMPGYRGHCPTTKYDYGETYGNATQKYFQDYRSEVLSSSADPYCKGGEFPTYYTHKPETVISNRTRNRDRWLHTPKYSLTNIDFDRKEELKSFDKLAQKHREFYVDKSGTLKKVNHFMIPTKAEDQIKRNVPFMILSTRHTDDINLPYLDHVARRPPLIRHFTTLSSQRDREMRDVYFEKR
;
A
#
# COMPACT_ATOMS: atom_id res chain seq x y z
N MET A 1 -10.92 2.35 47.53
CA MET A 1 -11.22 3.08 46.28
C MET A 1 -12.56 2.59 45.74
N SER A 2 -13.67 3.29 46.03
CA SER A 2 -15.01 2.90 45.54
C SER A 2 -15.14 3.30 44.07
N ARG A 3 -15.58 2.38 43.21
CA ARG A 3 -15.82 2.64 41.77
C ARG A 3 -17.29 2.98 41.58
N SER A 4 -17.61 4.16 41.05
CA SER A 4 -18.97 4.51 40.65
C SER A 4 -19.41 3.65 39.45
N SER A 5 -20.69 3.26 39.44
CA SER A 5 -21.30 2.51 38.34
C SER A 5 -21.31 3.36 37.07
N GLY A 6 -20.67 2.90 35.99
CA GLY A 6 -20.70 3.56 34.67
C GLY A 6 -19.36 3.96 34.06
N THR A 7 -18.23 3.82 34.76
CA THR A 7 -16.91 4.17 34.18
C THR A 7 -16.49 3.16 33.12
N LEU A 8 -16.47 3.59 31.85
CA LEU A 8 -15.99 2.79 30.72
C LEU A 8 -14.52 2.40 30.94
N ILE A 9 -14.26 1.11 31.14
CA ILE A 9 -12.91 0.57 31.31
C ILE A 9 -12.30 0.40 29.91
N THR A 10 -11.55 1.41 29.47
CA THR A 10 -10.79 1.34 28.21
C THR A 10 -9.34 0.99 28.51
N THR A 11 -8.69 0.24 27.61
CA THR A 11 -7.25 -0.06 27.70
C THR A 11 -6.36 1.18 27.55
N ASN A 12 -6.93 2.30 27.11
CA ASN A 12 -6.23 3.55 26.82
C ASN A 12 -6.38 4.58 27.95
N ASN A 13 -7.15 4.27 29.00
CA ASN A 13 -7.29 5.16 30.16
C ASN A 13 -5.99 5.11 30.99
N ALA A 14 -5.45 6.28 31.35
CA ALA A 14 -4.24 6.39 32.18
C ALA A 14 -4.37 5.67 33.54
N THR A 15 -5.60 5.50 34.04
CA THR A 15 -5.90 4.79 35.30
C THR A 15 -6.18 3.29 35.10
N PHE A 16 -6.18 2.79 33.86
CA PHE A 16 -6.41 1.38 33.57
C PHE A 16 -5.19 0.55 33.96
N ILE A 17 -5.38 -0.34 34.92
CA ILE A 17 -4.40 -1.35 35.31
C ILE A 17 -4.90 -2.68 34.73
N PRO A 18 -4.21 -3.28 33.75
CA PRO A 18 -4.56 -4.60 33.23
C PRO A 18 -4.80 -5.61 34.37
N PRO A 19 -5.74 -6.55 34.22
CA PRO A 19 -6.03 -7.55 35.26
C PRO A 19 -4.81 -8.39 35.67
N ARG A 20 -3.87 -8.61 34.74
CA ARG A 20 -2.56 -9.24 35.00
C ARG A 20 -1.67 -8.44 35.96
N PHE A 21 -1.97 -7.16 36.09
CA PHE A 21 -1.32 -6.27 37.01
C PHE A 21 -2.09 -6.30 38.34
N MET A 22 -3.26 -5.70 38.59
CA MET A 22 -4.05 -5.78 39.88
C MET A 22 -3.24 -5.75 41.23
N PRO A 23 -3.79 -5.63 42.45
CA PRO A 23 -2.93 -5.32 43.61
C PRO A 23 -2.05 -6.52 43.98
N GLY A 24 -0.81 -6.47 43.52
CA GLY A 24 0.16 -7.55 43.54
C GLY A 24 1.53 -6.98 43.20
N TYR A 25 2.58 -7.72 43.55
CA TYR A 25 3.97 -7.30 43.40
C TYR A 25 4.27 -6.72 42.01
N ARG A 26 4.66 -5.45 41.95
CA ARG A 26 5.00 -4.72 40.70
C ARG A 26 6.48 -4.73 40.36
N GLY A 27 7.29 -5.43 41.15
CA GLY A 27 8.74 -5.43 41.05
C GLY A 27 9.38 -4.99 42.36
N HIS A 28 10.69 -5.21 42.46
CA HIS A 28 11.44 -4.91 43.67
C HIS A 28 11.64 -3.40 43.79
N CYS A 29 11.11 -2.81 44.85
CA CYS A 29 11.43 -1.44 45.23
C CYS A 29 12.46 -1.47 46.37
N PRO A 30 13.67 -0.92 46.17
CA PRO A 30 14.65 -0.74 47.24
C PRO A 30 14.02 0.04 48.40
N THR A 31 14.48 -0.25 49.62
CA THR A 31 14.06 0.38 50.89
C THR A 31 12.60 0.19 51.32
N THR A 32 11.66 -0.03 50.41
CA THR A 32 10.21 -0.17 50.70
C THR A 32 9.87 -1.35 51.62
N LYS A 33 10.76 -2.35 51.74
CA LYS A 33 10.57 -3.49 52.66
C LYS A 33 10.77 -3.13 54.14
N TYR A 34 11.37 -1.98 54.43
CA TYR A 34 11.62 -1.50 55.79
C TYR A 34 10.55 -0.51 56.25
N ASP A 35 9.67 -0.07 55.36
CA ASP A 35 8.57 0.84 55.65
C ASP A 35 7.34 0.04 56.13
N TYR A 36 6.59 0.60 57.09
CA TYR A 36 5.39 0.00 57.65
C TYR A 36 4.18 0.93 57.49
N GLY A 37 2.96 0.37 57.47
CA GLY A 37 1.71 1.14 57.33
C GLY A 37 0.96 0.90 56.01
N GLU A 38 1.60 0.28 55.02
CA GLU A 38 0.96 -0.21 53.79
C GLU A 38 1.45 -1.61 53.42
N THR A 39 0.69 -2.36 52.62
CA THR A 39 1.16 -3.65 52.11
C THR A 39 2.25 -3.47 51.07
N TYR A 40 3.22 -4.38 51.00
CA TYR A 40 4.29 -4.32 50.00
C TYR A 40 3.78 -4.28 48.56
N GLY A 41 2.65 -4.96 48.28
CA GLY A 41 1.96 -4.88 46.99
C GLY A 41 1.47 -3.46 46.66
N ASN A 42 0.86 -2.78 47.64
CA ASN A 42 0.40 -1.40 47.46
C ASN A 42 1.57 -0.42 47.30
N ALA A 43 2.60 -0.57 48.13
CA ALA A 43 3.76 0.32 48.09
C ALA A 43 4.55 0.20 46.78
N THR A 44 4.79 -1.03 46.29
CA THR A 44 5.43 -1.26 44.98
C THR A 44 4.55 -0.77 43.83
N GLN A 45 3.22 -0.88 43.95
CA GLN A 45 2.29 -0.33 42.98
C GLN A 45 2.31 1.20 42.93
N LYS A 46 2.32 1.87 44.09
CA LYS A 46 2.44 3.33 44.17
C LYS A 46 3.75 3.80 43.55
N TYR A 47 4.87 3.21 43.96
CA TYR A 47 6.19 3.55 43.42
C TYR A 47 6.24 3.44 41.89
N PHE A 48 5.70 2.37 41.33
CA PHE A 48 5.66 2.18 39.88
C PHE A 48 4.84 3.25 39.16
N GLN A 49 3.69 3.65 39.74
CA GLN A 49 2.86 4.70 39.17
C GLN A 49 3.51 6.08 39.29
N ASP A 50 4.12 6.37 40.45
CA ASP A 50 4.85 7.61 40.71
C ASP A 50 6.01 7.73 39.72
N TYR A 51 6.86 6.70 39.59
CA TYR A 51 7.94 6.64 38.60
C TYR A 51 7.43 6.84 37.17
N ARG A 52 6.36 6.11 36.79
CA ARG A 52 5.77 6.27 35.47
C ARG A 52 5.37 7.72 35.25
N SER A 53 4.62 8.32 36.18
CA SER A 53 4.13 9.70 36.07
C SER A 53 5.28 10.72 35.98
N GLU A 54 6.36 10.55 36.74
CA GLU A 54 7.55 11.38 36.69
C GLU A 54 8.24 11.28 35.33
N VAL A 55 8.37 10.07 34.77
CA VAL A 55 8.88 9.85 33.41
C VAL A 55 7.96 10.50 32.37
N LEU A 56 6.63 10.44 32.55
CA LEU A 56 5.70 11.13 31.64
C LEU A 56 5.92 12.63 31.65
N SER A 57 5.94 13.23 32.84
CA SER A 57 6.09 14.67 33.02
C SER A 57 7.45 15.17 32.55
N SER A 58 8.53 14.43 32.84
CA SER A 58 9.88 14.80 32.39
C SER A 58 10.09 14.56 30.89
N SER A 59 9.39 13.58 30.29
CA SER A 59 9.52 13.32 28.85
C SER A 59 9.11 14.51 27.97
N ALA A 60 8.40 15.50 28.50
CA ALA A 60 8.08 16.75 27.80
C ALA A 60 9.29 17.67 27.60
N ASP A 61 10.31 17.60 28.45
CA ASP A 61 11.49 18.47 28.43
C ASP A 61 12.68 17.78 27.72
N PRO A 62 13.24 18.37 26.63
CA PRO A 62 14.43 17.84 25.95
C PRO A 62 15.68 17.73 26.84
N TYR A 63 15.72 18.42 27.99
CA TYR A 63 16.91 18.56 28.83
C TYR A 63 16.90 17.70 30.10
N CYS A 64 15.95 16.76 30.25
CA CYS A 64 15.92 15.86 31.41
C CYS A 64 17.09 14.84 31.36
N LYS A 65 18.23 15.21 31.94
CA LYS A 65 19.31 14.33 32.43
C LYS A 65 19.69 13.11 31.55
N GLY A 66 20.00 13.30 30.27
CA GLY A 66 20.67 12.26 29.46
C GLY A 66 20.13 12.01 28.05
N GLY A 67 19.25 12.86 27.55
CA GLY A 67 18.67 12.73 26.20
C GLY A 67 17.37 11.93 26.20
N GLU A 68 16.58 12.14 25.14
CA GLU A 68 15.21 11.62 25.06
C GLU A 68 15.19 10.21 24.42
N PHE A 69 15.23 9.17 25.25
CA PHE A 69 15.03 7.79 24.78
C PHE A 69 13.54 7.40 24.83
N PRO A 70 12.94 7.01 23.70
CA PRO A 70 11.54 6.64 23.63
C PRO A 70 11.28 5.34 24.40
N THR A 71 10.54 5.44 25.50
CA THR A 71 10.05 4.30 26.29
C THR A 71 8.60 4.00 25.93
N TYR A 72 8.05 2.89 26.43
CA TYR A 72 6.64 2.57 26.28
C TYR A 72 5.70 3.64 26.89
N TYR A 73 6.22 4.49 27.78
CA TYR A 73 5.47 5.54 28.45
C TYR A 73 5.66 6.93 27.83
N THR A 74 6.51 7.12 26.82
CA THR A 74 6.75 8.45 26.21
C THR A 74 5.48 9.01 25.54
N HIS A 75 5.10 10.25 25.89
CA HIS A 75 3.89 10.92 25.34
C HIS A 75 4.15 11.77 24.10
N LYS A 76 5.41 12.06 23.78
CA LYS A 76 5.77 12.81 22.57
C LYS A 76 5.65 11.93 21.32
N PRO A 77 4.75 12.27 20.38
CA PRO A 77 4.57 11.46 19.17
C PRO A 77 5.83 11.48 18.30
N GLU A 78 6.54 12.60 18.21
CA GLU A 78 7.74 12.75 17.37
C GLU A 78 8.84 11.74 17.72
N THR A 79 9.08 11.53 19.01
CA THR A 79 10.10 10.63 19.54
C THR A 79 9.72 9.16 19.31
N VAL A 80 8.43 8.85 19.47
CA VAL A 80 7.86 7.52 19.20
C VAL A 80 7.89 7.20 17.71
N ILE A 81 7.54 8.15 16.85
CA ILE A 81 7.60 8.04 15.38
C ILE A 81 9.05 7.85 14.93
N SER A 82 9.98 8.66 15.44
CA SER A 82 11.42 8.53 15.15
C SER A 82 12.00 7.17 15.59
N ASN A 83 11.57 6.62 16.72
CA ASN A 83 11.96 5.26 17.12
C ASN A 83 11.40 4.19 16.18
N ARG A 84 10.12 4.33 15.84
CA ARG A 84 9.40 3.39 14.99
C ARG A 84 10.04 3.32 13.60
N THR A 85 10.37 4.46 13.01
CA THR A 85 11.02 4.52 11.70
C THR A 85 12.37 3.83 11.70
N ARG A 86 13.18 4.03 12.75
CA ARG A 86 14.50 3.39 12.90
C ARG A 86 14.43 1.88 13.10
N ASN A 87 13.42 1.38 13.81
CA ASN A 87 13.37 -0.03 14.20
C ASN A 87 12.40 -0.85 13.36
N ARG A 88 11.09 -0.54 13.43
CA ARG A 88 10.02 -1.31 12.79
C ARG A 88 9.95 -1.03 11.29
N ASP A 89 9.90 0.24 10.91
CA ASP A 89 9.64 0.60 9.53
C ASP A 89 10.86 0.36 8.64
N ARG A 90 12.08 0.34 9.22
CA ARG A 90 13.30 -0.13 8.54
C ARG A 90 13.08 -1.49 7.87
N TRP A 91 12.44 -2.43 8.57
CA TRP A 91 12.16 -3.78 8.05
C TRP A 91 10.98 -3.81 7.07
N LEU A 92 10.02 -2.90 7.19
CA LEU A 92 8.90 -2.78 6.25
C LEU A 92 9.34 -2.19 4.91
N HIS A 93 10.27 -1.23 4.95
CA HIS A 93 10.79 -0.53 3.78
C HIS A 93 12.08 -1.14 3.24
N THR A 94 12.45 -2.36 3.66
CA THR A 94 13.63 -3.01 3.08
C THR A 94 13.41 -3.20 1.59
N PRO A 95 14.29 -2.66 0.73
CA PRO A 95 14.23 -2.93 -0.69
C PRO A 95 14.36 -4.44 -0.92
N LYS A 96 13.45 -4.99 -1.71
CA LYS A 96 13.47 -6.40 -2.10
C LYS A 96 14.18 -6.51 -3.44
N TYR A 97 15.40 -7.03 -3.41
CA TYR A 97 16.16 -7.31 -4.63
C TYR A 97 15.95 -8.78 -5.01
N SER A 98 15.74 -9.05 -6.29
CA SER A 98 15.82 -10.40 -6.86
C SER A 98 17.01 -10.45 -7.80
N LEU A 99 17.97 -11.33 -7.51
CA LEU A 99 19.08 -11.58 -8.44
C LEU A 99 18.53 -12.36 -9.63
N THR A 100 18.71 -11.82 -10.83
CA THR A 100 18.36 -12.48 -12.09
C THR A 100 19.58 -12.52 -12.97
N ASN A 101 19.86 -13.68 -13.59
CA ASN A 101 20.92 -13.81 -14.59
C ASN A 101 20.50 -13.25 -15.97
N ILE A 102 19.43 -12.46 -16.02
CA ILE A 102 18.89 -11.89 -17.25
C ILE A 102 19.37 -10.45 -17.33
N ASP A 103 20.06 -10.13 -18.40
CA ASP A 103 20.34 -8.76 -18.80
C ASP A 103 19.06 -8.16 -19.41
N PHE A 104 18.42 -7.26 -18.66
CA PHE A 104 17.17 -6.62 -19.09
C PHE A 104 17.38 -5.66 -20.26
N ASP A 105 18.51 -4.95 -20.28
CA ASP A 105 18.82 -3.96 -21.32
C ASP A 105 19.01 -4.68 -22.65
N ARG A 106 19.84 -5.73 -22.67
CA ARG A 106 20.03 -6.58 -23.86
C ARG A 106 18.72 -7.24 -24.31
N LYS A 107 17.86 -7.64 -23.38
CA LYS A 107 16.54 -8.21 -23.70
C LYS A 107 15.62 -7.19 -24.37
N GLU A 108 15.65 -5.93 -23.93
CA GLU A 108 14.88 -4.86 -24.56
C GLU A 108 15.42 -4.50 -25.95
N GLU A 109 16.74 -4.43 -26.10
CA GLU A 109 17.39 -4.24 -27.40
C GLU A 109 16.95 -5.31 -28.42
N LEU A 110 17.04 -6.60 -28.05
CA LEU A 110 16.62 -7.70 -28.92
C LEU A 110 15.14 -7.63 -29.32
N LYS A 111 14.25 -7.27 -28.37
CA LYS A 111 12.83 -7.08 -28.66
C LYS A 111 12.60 -5.92 -29.62
N SER A 112 13.31 -4.81 -29.44
CA SER A 112 13.19 -3.63 -30.29
C SER A 112 13.65 -3.94 -31.73
N PHE A 113 14.76 -4.67 -31.86
CA PHE A 113 15.31 -5.11 -33.13
C PHE A 113 14.36 -6.04 -33.86
N ASP A 114 13.82 -7.06 -33.18
CA ASP A 114 12.85 -7.98 -33.78
C ASP A 114 11.59 -7.23 -34.25
N LYS A 115 11.07 -6.31 -33.44
CA LYS A 115 9.93 -5.47 -33.82
C LYS A 115 10.22 -4.63 -35.08
N LEU A 116 11.42 -4.09 -35.22
CA LEU A 116 11.83 -3.34 -36.42
C LEU A 116 11.92 -4.28 -37.63
N ALA A 117 12.54 -5.44 -37.47
CA ALA A 117 12.65 -6.45 -38.52
C ALA A 117 11.26 -6.93 -39.00
N GLN A 118 10.31 -7.13 -38.09
CA GLN A 118 8.94 -7.50 -38.46
C GLN A 118 8.23 -6.40 -39.24
N LYS A 119 8.35 -5.14 -38.80
CA LYS A 119 7.81 -4.00 -39.56
C LYS A 119 8.38 -3.92 -40.99
N HIS A 120 9.67 -4.24 -41.15
CA HIS A 120 10.31 -4.30 -42.45
C HIS A 120 9.78 -5.47 -43.30
N ARG A 121 9.56 -6.65 -42.70
CA ARG A 121 8.91 -7.79 -43.39
C ARG A 121 7.51 -7.45 -43.86
N GLU A 122 6.68 -6.86 -43.00
CA GLU A 122 5.32 -6.42 -43.33
C GLU A 122 5.30 -5.45 -44.51
N PHE A 123 6.33 -4.61 -44.66
CA PHE A 123 6.43 -3.67 -45.78
C PHE A 123 6.54 -4.37 -47.13
N TYR A 124 7.28 -5.49 -47.24
CA TYR A 124 7.36 -6.25 -48.50
C TYR A 124 6.18 -7.19 -48.74
N VAL A 125 5.46 -7.55 -47.68
CA VAL A 125 4.23 -8.34 -47.79
C VAL A 125 3.09 -7.51 -48.38
N ASP A 126 3.14 -6.18 -48.26
CA ASP A 126 2.13 -5.28 -48.79
C ASP A 126 2.16 -5.25 -50.33
N LYS A 127 1.11 -5.84 -50.92
CA LYS A 127 0.89 -5.89 -52.39
C LYS A 127 0.05 -4.73 -52.91
N SER A 128 -0.33 -3.77 -52.06
CA SER A 128 -1.18 -2.63 -52.45
C SER A 128 -0.53 -1.71 -53.48
N GLY A 129 0.78 -1.84 -53.71
CA GLY A 129 1.55 -0.97 -54.61
C GLY A 129 1.72 0.45 -54.08
N THR A 130 1.27 0.73 -52.86
CA THR A 130 1.38 2.03 -52.21
C THR A 130 2.40 1.98 -51.08
N LEU A 131 3.35 2.93 -51.08
CA LEU A 131 4.33 3.04 -50.00
C LEU A 131 3.66 3.63 -48.74
N LYS A 132 3.97 3.08 -47.56
CA LYS A 132 3.54 3.68 -46.30
C LYS A 132 4.08 5.11 -46.19
N LYS A 133 3.21 6.06 -45.81
CA LYS A 133 3.57 7.47 -45.66
C LYS A 133 4.69 7.63 -44.64
N VAL A 134 5.85 8.14 -45.06
CA VAL A 134 6.94 8.52 -44.17
C VAL A 134 6.62 9.88 -43.56
N ASN A 135 6.50 9.94 -42.24
CA ASN A 135 6.11 11.18 -41.53
C ASN A 135 7.12 12.33 -41.65
N HIS A 136 8.35 12.04 -42.10
CA HIS A 136 9.42 13.03 -42.21
C HIS A 136 9.30 13.90 -43.47
N PHE A 137 8.86 13.33 -44.59
CA PHE A 137 8.66 14.08 -45.83
C PHE A 137 7.23 14.64 -45.86
N MET A 138 7.04 15.79 -45.23
CA MET A 138 5.79 16.55 -45.32
C MET A 138 5.81 17.41 -46.58
N ILE A 139 4.95 17.08 -47.54
CA ILE A 139 4.62 18.01 -48.63
C ILE A 139 4.01 19.26 -47.97
N PRO A 140 4.47 20.47 -48.29
CA PRO A 140 3.92 21.69 -47.70
C PRO A 140 2.42 21.77 -48.00
N THR A 141 1.63 21.67 -46.95
CA THR A 141 0.18 21.84 -46.98
C THR A 141 -0.18 23.28 -46.60
N LYS A 142 -1.39 23.73 -46.94
CA LYS A 142 -1.89 25.02 -46.47
C LYS A 142 -1.87 25.06 -44.93
N ALA A 143 -1.60 26.23 -44.36
CA ALA A 143 -1.45 26.40 -42.91
C ALA A 143 -2.69 25.90 -42.12
N GLU A 144 -3.89 26.13 -42.65
CA GLU A 144 -5.15 25.65 -42.08
C GLU A 144 -5.20 24.13 -41.92
N ASP A 145 -4.70 23.37 -42.90
CA ASP A 145 -4.72 21.91 -42.90
C ASP A 145 -3.67 21.33 -41.95
N GLN A 146 -2.54 22.04 -41.78
CA GLN A 146 -1.50 21.66 -40.84
C GLN A 146 -1.96 21.85 -39.38
N ILE A 147 -2.72 22.92 -39.12
CA ILE A 147 -3.36 23.16 -37.81
C ILE A 147 -4.40 22.07 -37.52
N LYS A 148 -5.25 21.71 -38.50
CA LYS A 148 -6.25 20.63 -38.37
C LYS A 148 -5.66 19.25 -38.13
N ARG A 149 -4.45 18.98 -38.62
CA ARG A 149 -3.76 17.67 -38.46
C ARG A 149 -3.10 17.52 -37.09
N ASN A 150 -2.68 18.63 -36.48
CA ASN A 150 -2.01 18.65 -35.18
C ASN A 150 -2.97 18.93 -34.02
N VAL A 151 -4.25 19.21 -34.27
CA VAL A 151 -5.23 19.22 -33.20
C VAL A 151 -5.50 17.77 -32.78
N PRO A 152 -5.24 17.41 -31.50
CA PRO A 152 -5.77 16.15 -30.99
C PRO A 152 -7.28 16.17 -31.21
N PHE A 153 -7.85 15.03 -31.61
CA PHE A 153 -9.26 14.84 -31.98
C PHE A 153 -10.28 15.43 -30.96
N MET A 154 -9.83 15.77 -29.76
CA MET A 154 -10.54 16.39 -28.66
C MET A 154 -11.06 17.82 -28.93
N ILE A 155 -10.53 18.58 -29.90
CA ILE A 155 -10.91 20.01 -30.04
C ILE A 155 -12.09 20.22 -31.00
N LEU A 156 -12.40 19.26 -31.88
CA LEU A 156 -13.44 19.43 -32.91
C LEU A 156 -14.85 18.99 -32.47
N SER A 157 -15.03 18.54 -31.23
CA SER A 157 -16.30 18.02 -30.72
C SER A 157 -16.75 18.66 -29.41
N THR A 158 -16.57 19.97 -29.25
CA THR A 158 -17.25 20.72 -28.18
C THR A 158 -17.96 21.93 -28.77
N ARG A 159 -19.02 21.67 -29.56
CA ARG A 159 -20.17 22.57 -29.45
C ARG A 159 -20.61 22.43 -27.99
N HIS A 160 -20.42 23.51 -27.25
CA HIS A 160 -20.76 23.64 -25.84
C HIS A 160 -22.20 23.16 -25.61
N THR A 161 -22.33 21.96 -25.05
CA THR A 161 -23.52 21.46 -24.35
C THR A 161 -22.98 21.01 -23.00
N ASP A 162 -23.53 21.55 -21.93
CA ASP A 162 -23.01 21.52 -20.55
C ASP A 162 -23.00 20.13 -19.87
N ASP A 163 -22.97 19.06 -20.65
CA ASP A 163 -22.94 17.70 -20.16
C ASP A 163 -21.51 17.21 -20.29
N ILE A 164 -20.84 17.05 -19.14
CA ILE A 164 -19.47 16.57 -19.00
C ILE A 164 -19.32 15.24 -19.77
N ASN A 165 -18.85 15.34 -21.02
CA ASN A 165 -18.65 14.20 -21.89
C ASN A 165 -17.30 13.56 -21.54
N LEU A 166 -17.27 12.89 -20.39
CA LEU A 166 -16.14 12.03 -20.03
C LEU A 166 -16.13 10.85 -21.01
N PRO A 167 -15.01 10.55 -21.69
CA PRO A 167 -14.90 9.32 -22.45
C PRO A 167 -15.21 8.15 -21.52
N TYR A 168 -15.94 7.15 -22.01
CA TYR A 168 -16.22 5.93 -21.26
C TYR A 168 -14.89 5.27 -20.86
N LEU A 169 -14.40 5.60 -19.68
CA LEU A 169 -13.25 4.98 -19.07
C LEU A 169 -13.75 3.65 -18.53
N ASP A 170 -13.50 2.59 -19.28
CA ASP A 170 -13.66 1.23 -18.79
C ASP A 170 -12.96 1.17 -17.42
N HIS A 171 -13.74 0.95 -16.36
CA HIS A 171 -13.28 1.12 -14.99
C HIS A 171 -12.04 0.24 -14.76
N VAL A 172 -10.85 0.85 -14.73
CA VAL A 172 -9.56 0.19 -14.44
C VAL A 172 -9.55 -0.52 -13.07
N ALA A 173 -10.54 -0.22 -12.22
CA ALA A 173 -10.78 -0.91 -10.96
C ALA A 173 -11.27 -2.36 -11.12
N ARG A 174 -11.81 -2.77 -12.28
CA ARG A 174 -12.12 -4.18 -12.55
C ARG A 174 -10.86 -4.91 -12.98
N ARG A 175 -9.95 -5.17 -12.04
CA ARG A 175 -8.89 -6.15 -12.26
C ARG A 175 -9.57 -7.49 -12.56
N PRO A 176 -9.30 -8.14 -13.70
CA PRO A 176 -9.73 -9.52 -13.89
C PRO A 176 -9.19 -10.36 -12.74
N PRO A 177 -9.95 -11.33 -12.21
CA PRO A 177 -9.48 -12.17 -11.12
C PRO A 177 -8.15 -12.82 -11.51
N LEU A 178 -7.18 -12.78 -10.59
CA LEU A 178 -5.83 -13.32 -10.75
C LEU A 178 -5.81 -14.82 -11.08
N ILE A 179 -6.90 -15.51 -10.72
CA ILE A 179 -7.14 -16.91 -11.01
C ILE A 179 -8.17 -16.99 -12.12
N ARG A 180 -7.69 -17.23 -13.35
CA ARG A 180 -8.55 -17.85 -14.36
C ARG A 180 -8.68 -19.31 -13.97
N HIS A 181 -9.83 -19.72 -13.43
CA HIS A 181 -10.12 -21.13 -13.34
C HIS A 181 -10.10 -21.68 -14.77
N PHE A 182 -9.07 -22.46 -15.12
CA PHE A 182 -9.02 -23.27 -16.35
C PHE A 182 -9.98 -24.47 -16.23
N THR A 183 -11.14 -24.28 -15.59
CA THR A 183 -12.22 -25.25 -15.75
C THR A 183 -12.72 -25.04 -17.17
N THR A 184 -12.53 -26.05 -18.02
CA THR A 184 -13.26 -26.19 -19.27
C THR A 184 -14.74 -26.28 -18.90
N LEU A 185 -15.41 -25.14 -18.83
CA LEU A 185 -16.86 -25.14 -18.73
C LEU A 185 -17.35 -25.74 -20.04
N SER A 186 -17.80 -26.99 -19.98
CA SER A 186 -18.45 -27.63 -21.12
C SER A 186 -19.58 -26.72 -21.59
N SER A 187 -19.52 -26.32 -22.87
CA SER A 187 -20.57 -25.56 -23.50
C SER A 187 -21.85 -26.40 -23.56
N GLN A 188 -23.02 -25.77 -23.72
CA GLN A 188 -24.29 -26.48 -23.91
C GLN A 188 -24.16 -27.57 -25.00
N ARG A 189 -23.48 -27.22 -26.10
CA ARG A 189 -23.17 -28.11 -27.22
C ARG A 189 -22.32 -29.31 -26.81
N ASP A 190 -21.31 -29.13 -25.95
CA ASP A 190 -20.47 -30.24 -25.46
C ASP A 190 -21.20 -31.17 -24.47
N ARG A 191 -22.31 -30.72 -23.89
CA ARG A 191 -23.20 -31.57 -23.06
C ARG A 191 -24.14 -32.35 -23.96
N GLU A 192 -24.82 -31.67 -24.89
CA GLU A 192 -25.68 -32.31 -25.89
C GLU A 192 -24.95 -33.40 -26.68
N MET A 193 -23.71 -33.14 -27.14
CA MET A 193 -22.92 -34.14 -27.86
C MET A 193 -22.49 -35.34 -27.00
N ARG A 194 -22.38 -35.17 -25.68
CA ARG A 194 -22.14 -36.29 -24.76
C ARG A 194 -23.41 -37.09 -24.54
N ASP A 195 -24.54 -36.43 -24.36
CA ASP A 195 -25.82 -37.09 -24.10
C ASP A 195 -26.26 -37.95 -25.30
N VAL A 196 -26.00 -37.49 -26.54
CA VAL A 196 -26.18 -38.30 -27.76
C VAL A 196 -25.42 -39.65 -27.72
N TYR A 197 -24.27 -39.70 -27.06
CA TYR A 197 -23.49 -40.93 -26.94
C TYR A 197 -24.06 -41.89 -25.89
N PHE A 198 -24.73 -41.37 -24.85
CA PHE A 198 -25.29 -42.16 -23.76
C PHE A 198 -26.75 -42.59 -23.98
N GLU A 199 -27.47 -41.99 -24.94
CA GLU A 199 -28.83 -42.40 -25.33
C GLU A 199 -28.88 -43.67 -26.22
N LYS A 200 -27.73 -44.25 -26.60
CA LYS A 200 -27.65 -45.50 -27.39
C LYS A 200 -27.40 -46.75 -26.52
N ARG A 201 -28.10 -46.90 -25.40
CA ARG A 201 -28.20 -48.18 -24.68
C ARG A 201 -29.65 -48.58 -24.49
#